data_AF-V4TCP0-F1
#
_entry.id   AF-V4TCP0-F1
#
_cell.length_a   1.000
_cell.length_b   1.000
_cell.length_c   1.000
_cell.angle_alpha   90.00
_cell.angle_beta   90.00
_cell.angle_gamma   90.00
#
_symmetry.space_group_name_H-M   'P 1'
#
loop_
_entity.id
_entity.type
_entity.pdbx_description
1 polymer ?
#
loop_
_entity_poly.entity_id
_entity_poly.type
_entity_poly.pdbx_seq_one_letter_code
_entity_poly.pdbx_strand_id
1 'polypeptide(L)'
;MAKRISLLKRYVGHKMGEGTAAMSANMHVVKMIGMAIDLEREGVGVPDELQAVVLMNSLPGSWYDDVTTMTLNMHGDEEKMKLKNVQDSVRRVGGWKEVLSRKC
;
A
#
# COMPACT_ATOMS: atom_id res chain seq x y z
N MET A 1 -7.02 -15.12 -20.66
CA MET A 1 -5.65 -14.77 -20.19
C MET A 1 -5.41 -13.26 -20.13
N ALA A 2 -5.77 -12.50 -21.17
CA ALA A 2 -5.50 -11.05 -21.27
C ALA A 2 -6.03 -10.21 -20.08
N LYS A 3 -7.25 -10.51 -19.60
CA LYS A 3 -7.86 -9.81 -18.46
C LYS A 3 -7.04 -9.93 -17.16
N ARG A 4 -6.66 -11.16 -16.78
CA ARG A 4 -5.79 -11.45 -15.62
C ARG A 4 -4.48 -10.66 -15.66
N ILE A 5 -3.79 -10.69 -16.80
CA ILE A 5 -2.51 -9.99 -16.98
C ILE A 5 -2.70 -8.48 -16.88
N SER A 6 -3.77 -7.95 -17.48
CA SER A 6 -4.10 -6.52 -17.41
C SER A 6 -4.36 -6.07 -15.96
N LEU A 7 -5.15 -6.83 -15.20
CA LEU A 7 -5.43 -6.54 -13.79
C LEU A 7 -4.17 -6.60 -12.94
N LEU A 8 -3.30 -7.59 -13.16
CA LEU A 8 -2.05 -7.73 -12.41
C LEU A 8 -1.10 -6.57 -12.68
N LYS A 9 -0.97 -6.17 -13.96
CA LYS A 9 -0.20 -4.98 -14.34
C LYS A 9 -0.76 -3.72 -13.69
N ARG A 10 -2.09 -3.58 -13.68
CA ARG A 10 -2.77 -2.45 -13.05
C ARG A 10 -2.50 -2.41 -11.55
N TYR A 11 -2.56 -3.56 -10.88
CA TYR A 11 -2.30 -3.70 -9.44
C TYR A 11 -0.86 -3.36 -9.07
N VAL A 12 0.12 -4.02 -9.69
CA VAL A 12 1.55 -3.81 -9.40
C VAL A 12 2.01 -2.41 -9.80
N GLY A 13 1.45 -1.86 -10.88
CA GLY A 13 1.76 -0.52 -11.37
C GLY A 13 1.00 0.61 -10.67
N HIS A 14 0.07 0.32 -9.76
CA HIS A 14 -0.71 1.36 -9.11
C HIS A 14 0.18 2.18 -8.15
N LYS A 15 0.09 3.50 -8.24
CA LYS A 15 0.80 4.44 -7.36
C LYS A 15 -0.20 5.37 -6.67
N MET A 16 0.10 5.71 -5.43
CA MET A 16 -0.54 6.81 -4.70
C MET A 16 -0.07 8.14 -5.30
N GLY A 17 -0.98 9.10 -5.45
CA GLY A 17 -0.61 10.46 -5.87
C GLY A 17 0.12 11.24 -4.78
N GLU A 18 0.72 12.38 -5.13
CA GLU A 18 1.33 13.32 -4.18
C GLU A 18 0.55 14.64 -4.06
N GLY A 19 0.68 15.31 -2.92
CA GLY A 19 0.16 16.66 -2.68
C GLY A 19 -1.32 16.72 -2.31
N THR A 20 -1.89 17.92 -2.38
CA THR A 20 -3.25 18.26 -1.91
C THR A 20 -4.38 17.62 -2.73
N ALA A 21 -4.09 17.14 -3.94
CA ALA A 21 -5.01 16.40 -4.79
C ALA A 21 -4.86 14.87 -4.64
N ALA A 22 -3.92 14.40 -3.82
CA ALA A 22 -3.74 12.98 -3.57
C ALA A 22 -4.88 12.44 -2.69
N MET A 23 -5.34 11.23 -3.01
CA MET A 23 -6.20 10.48 -2.09
C MET A 23 -5.47 10.24 -0.77
N SER A 24 -6.23 10.15 0.32
CA SER A 24 -5.67 9.82 1.64
C SER A 24 -5.01 8.44 1.64
N ALA A 25 -4.06 8.24 2.55
CA ALA A 25 -3.37 6.94 2.67
C ALA A 25 -4.37 5.82 2.98
N ASN A 26 -5.40 6.11 3.78
CA ASN A 26 -6.47 5.15 4.06
C ASN A 26 -7.24 4.75 2.80
N MET A 27 -7.64 5.73 1.97
CA MET A 27 -8.32 5.44 0.71
C MET A 27 -7.44 4.68 -0.28
N HIS A 28 -6.14 4.98 -0.30
CA HIS A 28 -5.16 4.24 -1.09
C HIS A 28 -5.08 2.77 -0.67
N VAL A 29 -5.00 2.48 0.62
CA VAL A 29 -5.00 1.10 1.14
C VAL A 29 -6.30 0.37 0.76
N VAL A 30 -7.47 1.01 0.93
CA VAL A 30 -8.77 0.42 0.54
C VAL A 30 -8.80 0.10 -0.96
N LYS A 31 -8.27 0.99 -1.80
CA LYS A 31 -8.21 0.78 -3.25
C LYS A 31 -7.32 -0.41 -3.60
N MET A 32 -6.14 -0.52 -2.98
CA MET A 32 -5.22 -1.64 -3.18
C MET A 32 -5.85 -2.99 -2.79
N ILE A 33 -6.60 -3.03 -1.67
CA ILE A 33 -7.38 -4.21 -1.26
C ILE A 33 -8.42 -4.58 -2.32
N GLY A 34 -9.18 -3.59 -2.82
CA GLY A 34 -10.17 -3.81 -3.87
C GLY A 34 -9.56 -4.41 -5.14
N MET A 35 -8.38 -3.94 -5.54
CA MET A 35 -7.67 -4.47 -6.70
C MET A 35 -7.16 -5.91 -6.50
N ALA A 36 -6.74 -6.27 -5.28
CA ALA A 36 -6.38 -7.65 -4.95
C ALA A 36 -7.61 -8.57 -4.98
N ILE A 37 -8.77 -8.11 -4.49
CA ILE A 37 -10.05 -8.85 -4.59
C ILE A 37 -10.46 -9.05 -6.04
N ASP A 38 -10.29 -8.03 -6.91
CA ASP A 38 -10.56 -8.17 -8.35
C ASP A 38 -9.67 -9.24 -9.01
N LEU A 39 -8.42 -9.37 -8.57
CA LEU A 39 -7.50 -10.41 -9.04
C LEU A 39 -7.92 -11.80 -8.56
N GLU A 40 -8.27 -11.93 -7.28
CA GLU A 40 -8.74 -13.17 -6.68
C GLU A 40 -9.97 -13.71 -7.42
N ARG A 41 -10.93 -12.82 -7.73
CA ARG A 41 -12.14 -13.15 -8.49
C ARG A 41 -11.86 -13.69 -9.90
N GLU A 42 -10.71 -13.35 -10.46
CA GLU A 42 -10.26 -13.86 -11.76
C GLU A 42 -9.35 -15.09 -11.63
N GLY A 43 -9.25 -15.66 -10.42
CA GLY A 43 -8.44 -16.84 -10.11
C GLY A 43 -6.94 -16.53 -10.02
N VAL A 44 -6.58 -15.30 -9.63
CA VAL A 44 -5.19 -14.89 -9.39
C VAL A 44 -5.06 -14.45 -7.93
N GLY A 45 -4.69 -15.40 -7.07
CA GLY A 45 -4.34 -15.09 -5.69
C GLY A 45 -2.99 -14.42 -5.59
N VAL A 46 -2.95 -13.30 -4.86
CA VAL A 46 -1.70 -12.60 -4.54
C VAL A 46 -1.36 -12.92 -3.08
N PRO A 47 -0.24 -13.62 -2.80
CA PRO A 47 0.24 -13.84 -1.44
C PRO A 47 0.32 -12.56 -0.62
N ASP A 48 0.01 -12.65 0.66
CA ASP A 48 -0.02 -11.50 1.58
C ASP A 48 1.31 -10.75 1.62
N GLU A 49 2.44 -11.46 1.53
CA GLU A 49 3.78 -10.89 1.51
C GLU A 49 4.00 -10.05 0.25
N LEU A 50 3.52 -10.53 -0.91
CA LEU A 50 3.58 -9.77 -2.15
C LEU A 50 2.64 -8.56 -2.11
N GLN A 51 1.45 -8.70 -1.52
CA GLN A 51 0.55 -7.56 -1.34
C GLN A 51 1.17 -6.48 -0.44
N ALA A 52 1.88 -6.88 0.62
CA ALA A 52 2.58 -5.97 1.51
C ALA A 52 3.69 -5.21 0.77
N VAL A 53 4.52 -5.92 -0.01
CA VAL A 53 5.58 -5.30 -0.82
C VAL A 53 5.01 -4.36 -1.89
N VAL A 54 3.96 -4.78 -2.60
CA VAL A 54 3.31 -3.96 -3.62
C VAL A 54 2.69 -2.71 -3.00
N LEU A 55 2.08 -2.81 -1.81
CA LEU A 55 1.56 -1.67 -1.08
C LEU A 55 2.68 -0.68 -0.71
N MET A 56 3.79 -1.13 -0.13
CA MET A 56 4.92 -0.24 0.21
C MET A 56 5.49 0.43 -1.04
N ASN A 57 5.67 -0.32 -2.12
CA ASN A 57 6.18 0.20 -3.40
C ASN A 57 5.20 1.14 -4.11
N SER A 58 3.91 1.08 -3.78
CA SER A 58 2.88 1.95 -4.37
C SER A 58 2.87 3.36 -3.75
N LEU A 59 3.55 3.55 -2.62
CA LEU A 59 3.63 4.85 -1.95
C LEU A 59 4.52 5.82 -2.74
N PRO A 60 4.30 7.13 -2.60
CA PRO A 60 5.06 8.13 -3.33
C PRO A 60 6.47 8.34 -2.75
N GLY A 61 7.35 9.00 -3.51
CA GLY A 61 8.75 9.23 -3.11
C GLY A 61 8.88 9.98 -1.78
N SER A 62 7.96 10.90 -1.48
CA SER A 62 7.86 11.59 -0.19
C SER A 62 7.60 10.69 1.04
N TRP A 63 7.39 9.39 0.84
CA TRP A 63 7.25 8.39 1.90
C TRP A 63 8.49 7.52 2.09
N TYR A 64 9.58 7.77 1.36
CA TYR A 64 10.78 6.93 1.39
C TYR A 64 11.32 6.72 2.81
N ASP A 65 11.44 7.78 3.61
CA ASP A 65 11.95 7.69 4.98
C ASP A 65 10.99 6.91 5.90
N ASP A 66 9.68 7.11 5.73
CA ASP A 66 8.67 6.38 6.50
C ASP A 66 8.66 4.89 6.15
N VAL A 67 8.76 4.56 4.85
CA VAL A 67 8.83 3.18 4.37
C VAL A 67 10.09 2.52 4.90
N THR A 68 11.25 3.20 4.82
CA THR A 68 12.50 2.70 5.39
C THR A 68 12.37 2.44 6.89
N THR A 69 11.77 3.37 7.63
CA THR A 69 11.51 3.24 9.07
C THR A 69 10.55 2.09 9.37
N MET A 70 9.49 1.92 8.57
CA MET A 70 8.55 0.81 8.68
C MET A 70 9.26 -0.51 8.44
N THR A 71 10.02 -0.64 7.35
CA THR A 71 10.78 -1.85 7.02
C THR A 71 11.78 -2.20 8.10
N LEU A 72 12.55 -1.24 8.64
CA LEU A 72 13.50 -1.48 9.72
C LEU A 72 12.82 -1.94 11.02
N ASN A 73 11.68 -1.34 11.37
CA ASN A 73 10.90 -1.74 12.56
C ASN A 73 10.22 -3.10 12.43
N MET A 74 10.02 -3.56 11.20
CA MET A 74 9.45 -4.85 10.84
C MET A 74 10.55 -5.92 10.63
N HIS A 75 11.78 -5.50 10.32
CA HIS A 75 12.91 -6.40 10.12
C HIS A 75 13.31 -7.05 11.45
N GLY A 76 13.14 -8.38 11.54
CA GLY A 76 13.38 -9.17 12.75
C GLY A 76 12.11 -9.70 13.41
N ASP A 77 10.92 -9.35 12.90
CA ASP A 77 9.64 -9.88 13.37
C ASP A 77 8.70 -10.16 12.18
N GLU A 78 8.66 -11.43 11.75
CA GLU A 78 7.82 -11.89 10.63
C GLU A 78 6.34 -11.54 10.82
N GLU A 79 5.86 -11.47 12.08
CA GLU A 79 4.49 -11.05 12.37
C GLU A 79 4.23 -9.62 11.90
N LYS A 80 5.20 -8.71 12.02
CA LYS A 80 5.04 -7.31 11.61
C LYS A 80 5.05 -7.13 10.09
N MET A 81 5.59 -8.08 9.34
CA MET A 81 5.55 -8.10 7.87
C MET A 81 4.23 -8.65 7.32
N LYS A 82 3.32 -9.14 8.17
CA LYS A 82 1.97 -9.52 7.74
C LYS A 82 1.25 -8.34 7.09
N LEU A 83 0.53 -8.63 6.02
CA LEU A 83 -0.20 -7.65 5.22
C LEU A 83 -1.02 -6.69 6.07
N LYS A 84 -1.77 -7.20 7.06
CA LYS A 84 -2.58 -6.38 7.97
C LYS A 84 -1.75 -5.32 8.71
N ASN A 85 -0.59 -5.69 9.23
CA ASN A 85 0.27 -4.79 10.00
C ASN A 85 0.90 -3.72 9.12
N VAL A 86 1.23 -4.07 7.86
CA VAL A 86 1.70 -3.10 6.86
C VAL A 86 0.58 -2.12 6.51
N GLN A 87 -0.63 -2.62 6.23
CA GLN A 87 -1.80 -1.77 5.96
C GLN A 87 -2.08 -0.80 7.11
N ASP A 88 -2.08 -1.29 8.35
CA ASP A 88 -2.33 -0.47 9.54
C ASP A 88 -1.23 0.56 9.78
N SER A 89 0.03 0.20 9.50
CA SER A 89 1.15 1.14 9.58
C SER A 89 1.03 2.26 8.54
N VAL A 90 0.68 1.93 7.28
CA VAL A 90 0.44 2.94 6.23
C VAL A 90 -0.70 3.86 6.62
N ARG A 91 -1.82 3.31 7.09
CA ARG A 91 -2.97 4.11 7.56
C ARG A 91 -2.58 5.06 8.68
N ARG A 92 -1.83 4.57 9.67
CA ARG A 92 -1.38 5.35 10.81
C ARG A 92 -0.47 6.50 10.38
N VAL A 93 0.62 6.19 9.67
CA VAL A 93 1.59 7.20 9.19
C VAL A 93 0.89 8.25 8.32
N GLY A 94 0.03 7.81 7.40
CA GLY A 94 -0.72 8.71 6.54
C GLY A 94 -1.67 9.61 7.32
N GLY A 95 -2.38 9.08 8.30
CA GLY A 95 -3.21 9.87 9.20
C GLY A 95 -2.42 10.97 9.91
N TRP A 96 -1.21 10.66 10.41
CA TRP A 96 -0.34 11.67 11.01
C TRP A 96 0.08 12.75 10.01
N LYS A 97 0.52 12.36 8.81
CA LYS A 97 0.90 13.30 7.74
C LYS A 97 -0.25 14.23 7.36
N GLU A 98 -1.46 13.69 7.21
CA GLU A 98 -2.66 14.45 6.87
C GLU A 98 -3.01 15.46 7.98
N VAL A 99 -2.90 15.06 9.26
CA VAL A 99 -3.15 15.97 10.40
C VAL A 99 -2.10 17.07 10.46
N LEU A 100 -0.82 16.76 10.27
CA LEU A 100 0.27 17.74 10.29
C LEU A 100 0.15 18.72 9.13
N SER A 101 -0.21 18.25 7.93
CA SER A 101 -0.41 19.10 6.75
C SER A 101 -1.57 20.11 6.87
N ARG A 102 -2.53 19.88 7.78
CA ARG A 102 -3.68 20.78 8.02
C ARG A 102 -3.39 21.87 9.05
N LYS A 103 -2.27 21.79 9.77
CA LYS A 103 -1.91 22.71 10.86
C LYS A 103 -0.88 23.78 10.47
N CYS A 104 -0.50 23.86 9.20
CA CYS A 104 0.39 24.89 8.65
C CYS A 104 -0.38 25.81 7.69
#